data_AF-A0A9P1GJL2-F1
#
_entry.id   AF-A0A9P1GJL2-F1
#
_cell.length_a   1.000
_cell.length_b   1.000
_cell.length_c   1.000
_cell.angle_alpha   90.00
_cell.angle_beta   90.00
_cell.angle_gamma   90.00
#
_symmetry.space_group_name_H-M   'P 1'
#
loop_
_entity.id
_entity.type
_entity.pdbx_description
1 polymer ?
#
loop_
_entity_poly.entity_id
_entity_poly.type
_entity_poly.pdbx_seq_one_letter_code
_entity_poly.pdbx_strand_id
1 'polypeptide(L)'
;MMHRLRMRLPPCAVCAAEAPRRRGVASMASMVVDGQRSLEQVESELRQKLLISQDLDLWAAGRQGIAIALRAAASPAQAFVMRGATAEEVEMEGLMSRGEGGSGTRIEKNETRRFAFHLKFQKDMPLSMREPKKIFQVGQRSNAKFLPLAKAIATELRWLPSGDSLAAENLLLGKAKNTWTRTFALANAVAQAYEWQLNPTQQCVRPFYCVAQLRKVEDLQPPEGGWTTVPLALRLVLLPEGEPPPRPDGSPGEKTCSDW
;
A
#
# COMPACT_ATOMS: atom_id res chain seq x y z
N MET A 1 0.30 -88.01 11.62
CA MET A 1 1.64 -87.37 11.55
C MET A 1 1.44 -85.89 11.27
N MET A 2 1.71 -85.07 12.28
CA MET A 2 1.40 -83.64 12.33
C MET A 2 2.57 -82.83 11.75
N HIS A 3 2.32 -82.06 10.70
CA HIS A 3 3.26 -81.02 10.27
C HIS A 3 2.76 -79.64 10.69
N ARG A 4 3.58 -79.02 11.54
CA ARG A 4 3.43 -77.74 12.21
C ARG A 4 3.16 -76.59 11.22
N LEU A 5 2.02 -75.94 11.40
CA LEU A 5 1.76 -74.57 10.97
C LEU A 5 2.75 -73.62 11.67
N ARG A 6 3.68 -73.05 10.91
CA ARG A 6 4.48 -71.89 11.37
C ARG A 6 3.70 -70.62 11.05
N MET A 7 2.99 -70.09 12.05
CA MET A 7 2.54 -68.70 12.04
C MET A 7 3.75 -67.79 12.09
N ARG A 8 3.99 -67.01 11.02
CA ARG A 8 4.91 -65.87 11.04
C ARG A 8 4.06 -64.63 11.30
N LEU A 9 4.19 -64.08 12.50
CA LEU A 9 3.73 -62.73 12.83
C LEU A 9 4.52 -61.69 12.01
N PRO A 10 3.89 -60.57 11.63
CA PRO A 10 4.47 -59.57 10.75
C PRO A 10 5.57 -58.77 11.48
N PRO A 11 6.63 -58.35 10.79
CA PRO A 11 7.49 -57.29 11.30
C PRO A 11 6.72 -55.96 11.22
N CYS A 12 6.34 -55.44 12.39
CA CYS A 12 6.16 -54.01 12.59
C CYS A 12 7.46 -53.31 12.18
N ALA A 13 7.47 -52.71 11.01
CA ALA A 13 8.57 -51.88 10.55
C ALA A 13 8.03 -50.51 10.15
N VAL A 14 8.23 -49.58 11.08
CA VAL A 14 8.56 -48.18 10.83
C VAL A 14 7.53 -47.42 10.00
N CYS A 15 6.70 -46.67 10.72
CA CYS A 15 6.12 -45.44 10.21
C CYS A 15 7.21 -44.68 9.46
N ALA A 16 7.11 -44.65 8.12
CA ALA A 16 7.81 -43.65 7.34
C ALA A 16 7.25 -42.31 7.84
N ALA A 17 7.97 -41.70 8.79
CA ALA A 17 7.87 -40.29 9.02
C ALA A 17 8.22 -39.67 7.67
N GLU A 18 7.19 -39.30 6.91
CA GLU A 18 7.34 -38.30 5.86
C GLU A 18 8.07 -37.15 6.53
N ALA A 19 9.36 -37.04 6.19
CA ALA A 19 10.13 -35.88 6.53
C ALA A 19 9.25 -34.68 6.18
N PRO A 20 9.02 -33.73 7.11
CA PRO A 20 8.28 -32.54 6.76
C PRO A 20 9.01 -31.97 5.55
N ARG A 21 8.37 -32.02 4.38
CA ARG A 21 8.78 -31.23 3.24
C ARG A 21 8.87 -29.83 3.82
N ARG A 22 10.10 -29.37 4.07
CA ARG A 22 10.35 -27.98 4.38
C ARG A 22 9.78 -27.27 3.17
N ARG A 23 8.53 -26.77 3.29
CA ARG A 23 8.06 -25.68 2.45
C ARG A 23 9.15 -24.64 2.68
N GLY A 24 9.99 -24.44 1.67
CA GLY A 24 10.89 -23.30 1.67
C GLY A 24 9.98 -22.12 1.99
N VAL A 25 10.18 -21.51 3.15
CA VAL A 25 9.63 -20.19 3.41
C VAL A 25 10.22 -19.39 2.28
N ALA A 26 9.41 -19.09 1.26
CA ALA A 26 9.80 -18.11 0.25
C ALA A 26 10.13 -16.88 1.07
N SER A 27 11.43 -16.55 1.17
CA SER A 27 11.92 -15.44 1.96
C SER A 27 11.30 -14.20 1.34
N MET A 28 10.18 -13.72 1.90
CA MET A 28 9.61 -12.44 1.50
C MET A 28 10.70 -11.40 1.66
N ALA A 29 11.08 -10.76 0.56
CA ALA A 29 12.03 -9.67 0.63
C ALA A 29 11.37 -8.54 1.42
N SER A 30 12.07 -7.99 2.41
CA SER A 30 11.61 -6.82 3.15
C SER A 30 12.51 -5.62 2.85
N MET A 31 11.97 -4.42 2.94
CA MET A 31 12.70 -3.16 2.75
C MET A 31 12.18 -2.10 3.71
N VAL A 32 13.10 -1.30 4.26
CA VAL A 32 12.79 -0.20 5.19
C VAL A 32 13.19 1.14 4.59
N VAL A 33 12.30 2.13 4.69
CA VAL A 33 12.49 3.51 4.23
C VAL A 33 12.11 4.50 5.33
N ASP A 34 13.12 5.06 5.99
CA ASP A 34 12.97 5.99 7.13
C ASP A 34 13.17 7.48 6.76
N GLY A 35 13.56 7.74 5.50
CA GLY A 35 13.81 9.08 4.96
C GLY A 35 15.26 9.54 5.01
N GLN A 36 16.20 8.75 5.55
CA GLN A 36 17.63 9.08 5.50
C GLN A 36 18.26 8.82 4.13
N ARG A 37 17.64 7.93 3.35
CA ARG A 37 18.08 7.54 2.02
C ARG A 37 17.55 8.47 0.94
N SER A 38 18.31 8.62 -0.14
CA SER A 38 17.83 9.37 -1.32
C SER A 38 16.77 8.59 -2.10
N LEU A 39 15.98 9.30 -2.91
CA LEU A 39 14.95 8.68 -3.76
C LEU A 39 15.55 7.65 -4.73
N GLU A 40 16.64 8.00 -5.41
CA GLU A 40 17.30 7.14 -6.39
C GLU A 40 17.80 5.83 -5.78
N GLN A 41 18.37 5.89 -4.57
CA GLN A 41 18.80 4.71 -3.83
C GLN A 41 17.62 3.79 -3.47
N VAL A 42 16.48 4.37 -3.09
CA VAL A 42 15.27 3.59 -2.75
C VAL A 42 14.64 3.01 -4.02
N GLU A 43 14.57 3.76 -5.10
CA GLU A 43 14.07 3.29 -6.41
C GLU A 43 14.91 2.12 -6.94
N SER A 44 16.24 2.24 -6.91
CA SER A 44 17.14 1.20 -7.39
C SER A 44 17.00 -0.09 -6.58
N GLU A 45 16.98 0.00 -5.25
CA GLU A 45 16.82 -1.19 -4.41
C GLU A 45 15.44 -1.82 -4.57
N LEU A 46 14.37 -0.99 -4.63
CA LEU A 46 13.00 -1.47 -4.82
C LEU A 46 12.89 -2.26 -6.12
N ARG A 47 13.38 -1.71 -7.24
CA ARG A 47 13.40 -2.42 -8.52
C ARG A 47 14.20 -3.72 -8.44
N GLN A 48 15.38 -3.69 -7.82
CA GLN A 48 16.20 -4.89 -7.69
C GLN A 48 15.51 -5.99 -6.87
N LYS A 49 14.85 -5.62 -5.76
CA LYS A 49 14.14 -6.58 -4.91
C LYS A 49 12.90 -7.14 -5.59
N LEU A 50 12.15 -6.33 -6.33
CA LEU A 50 10.99 -6.79 -7.11
C LEU A 50 11.38 -7.70 -8.29
N LEU A 51 12.61 -7.59 -8.80
CA LEU A 51 13.15 -8.52 -9.81
C LEU A 51 13.49 -9.90 -9.22
N ILE A 52 13.93 -9.94 -7.95
CA ILE A 52 14.38 -11.16 -7.28
C ILE A 52 13.22 -11.86 -6.55
N SER A 53 12.39 -11.07 -5.87
CA SER A 53 11.25 -11.52 -5.08
C SER A 53 9.96 -10.96 -5.64
N GLN A 54 8.97 -11.84 -5.79
CA GLN A 54 7.68 -11.51 -6.39
C GLN A 54 6.74 -10.83 -5.38
N ASP A 55 6.96 -11.12 -4.11
CA ASP A 55 6.33 -10.46 -2.97
C ASP A 55 7.40 -9.64 -2.23
N LEU A 56 7.10 -8.37 -1.98
CA LEU A 56 7.97 -7.47 -1.23
C LEU A 56 7.15 -6.71 -0.19
N ASP A 57 7.62 -6.74 1.04
CA ASP A 57 7.11 -5.94 2.14
C ASP A 57 7.98 -4.68 2.29
N LEU A 58 7.43 -3.51 1.97
CA LEU A 58 8.10 -2.23 2.12
C LEU A 58 7.50 -1.47 3.30
N TRP A 59 8.34 -1.16 4.28
CA TRP A 59 8.00 -0.41 5.47
C TRP A 59 8.50 1.02 5.35
N ALA A 60 7.59 1.98 5.34
CA ALA A 60 7.90 3.40 5.21
C ALA A 60 7.57 4.15 6.51
N ALA A 61 8.56 4.78 7.14
CA ALA A 61 8.39 5.48 8.40
C ALA A 61 8.70 6.98 8.29
N GLY A 62 7.93 7.80 9.00
CA GLY A 62 8.09 9.24 9.02
C GLY A 62 7.67 9.92 7.71
N ARG A 63 7.28 11.21 7.77
CA ARG A 63 6.71 11.92 6.61
C ARG A 63 7.64 11.93 5.39
N GLN A 64 8.95 12.07 5.63
CA GLN A 64 9.96 12.05 4.56
C GLN A 64 10.13 10.65 3.98
N GLY A 65 10.29 9.61 4.81
CA GLY A 65 10.41 8.23 4.36
C GLY A 65 9.19 7.78 3.57
N ILE A 66 7.99 8.11 4.05
CA ILE A 66 6.71 7.85 3.36
C ILE A 66 6.65 8.55 2.00
N ALA A 67 7.07 9.81 1.93
CA ALA A 67 7.11 10.53 0.66
C ALA A 67 8.11 9.93 -0.33
N ILE A 68 9.26 9.47 0.14
CA ILE A 68 10.27 8.81 -0.70
C ILE A 68 9.77 7.44 -1.17
N ALA A 69 9.23 6.63 -0.26
CA ALA A 69 8.71 5.30 -0.56
C ALA A 69 7.61 5.33 -1.62
N LEU A 70 6.61 6.21 -1.47
CA LEU A 70 5.51 6.30 -2.44
C LEU A 70 5.95 6.84 -3.80
N ARG A 71 6.95 7.75 -3.83
CA ARG A 71 7.55 8.20 -5.09
C ARG A 71 8.34 7.07 -5.75
N ALA A 72 9.09 6.30 -4.97
CA ALA A 72 9.84 5.17 -5.50
C ALA A 72 8.91 4.07 -6.04
N ALA A 73 7.80 3.81 -5.35
CA ALA A 73 6.76 2.88 -5.77
C ALA A 73 6.08 3.29 -7.09
N ALA A 74 6.19 4.56 -7.50
CA ALA A 74 5.66 5.01 -8.78
C ALA A 74 6.46 4.51 -9.99
N SER A 75 7.72 4.12 -9.79
CA SER A 75 8.57 3.65 -10.87
C SER A 75 8.29 2.22 -11.35
N PRO A 76 8.13 1.20 -10.48
CA PRO A 76 7.83 -0.15 -10.95
C PRO A 76 6.39 -0.28 -11.47
N ALA A 77 5.52 0.72 -11.23
CA ALA A 77 4.09 0.70 -11.56
C ALA A 77 3.37 -0.58 -11.11
N GLN A 78 3.90 -1.24 -10.08
CA GLN A 78 3.38 -2.49 -9.57
C GLN A 78 2.28 -2.22 -8.55
N ALA A 79 1.25 -3.07 -8.55
CA ALA A 79 0.19 -2.99 -7.57
C ALA A 79 0.69 -3.37 -6.17
N PHE A 80 0.21 -2.65 -5.17
CA PHE A 80 0.46 -2.94 -3.77
C PHE A 80 -0.78 -2.66 -2.93
N VAL A 81 -0.85 -3.30 -1.77
CA VAL A 81 -1.78 -2.93 -0.72
C VAL A 81 -1.08 -2.03 0.27
N MET A 82 -1.75 -0.99 0.76
CA MET A 82 -1.18 -0.06 1.73
C MET A 82 -2.02 -0.03 3.00
N ARG A 83 -1.38 -0.32 4.14
CA ARG A 83 -1.99 -0.28 5.47
C ARG A 83 -1.14 0.50 6.46
N GLY A 84 -1.74 0.93 7.57
CA GLY A 84 -0.98 1.40 8.72
C GLY A 84 -0.14 0.28 9.32
N ALA A 85 1.09 0.57 9.71
CA ALA A 85 1.91 -0.37 10.49
C ALA A 85 1.52 -0.26 11.97
N THR A 86 1.46 -1.41 12.68
CA THR A 86 1.23 -1.43 14.13
C THR A 86 2.50 -1.07 14.89
N ALA A 87 2.39 -0.79 16.19
CA ALA A 87 3.55 -0.45 17.01
C ALA A 87 4.55 -1.61 17.09
N GLU A 88 4.04 -2.84 17.15
CA GLU A 88 4.82 -4.07 17.23
C GLU A 88 5.59 -4.32 15.93
N GLU A 89 5.00 -4.05 14.77
CA GLU A 89 5.66 -4.18 13.47
C GLU A 89 6.75 -3.12 13.28
N VAL A 90 6.50 -1.90 13.76
CA VAL A 90 7.49 -0.82 13.76
C VAL A 90 8.70 -1.18 14.63
N GLU A 91 8.47 -1.82 15.77
CA GLU A 91 9.53 -2.33 16.64
C GLU A 91 10.29 -3.49 15.98
N MET A 92 9.58 -4.48 15.44
CA MET A 92 10.16 -5.68 14.83
C MET A 92 11.06 -5.35 13.63
N GLU A 93 10.63 -4.43 12.77
CA GLU A 93 11.36 -4.04 11.56
C GLU A 93 12.48 -3.01 11.84
N GLY A 94 12.74 -2.70 13.12
CA GLY A 94 13.81 -1.80 13.49
C GLY A 94 13.58 -0.35 13.03
N LEU A 95 12.32 0.06 12.83
CA LEU A 95 11.96 1.45 12.53
C LEU A 95 12.15 2.40 13.75
N MET A 96 12.75 1.88 14.83
CA MET A 96 13.20 2.64 15.98
C MET A 96 14.51 3.40 15.67
N SER A 97 14.46 4.73 15.59
CA SER A 97 15.66 5.56 15.65
C SER A 97 16.34 5.35 17.00
N ARG A 98 17.60 4.87 16.95
CA ARG A 98 18.67 5.22 17.89
C ARG A 98 18.62 6.73 18.15
N GLY A 99 18.05 7.13 19.28
CA GLY A 99 17.81 8.54 19.60
C GLY A 99 17.66 8.84 21.09
N GLU A 100 18.02 7.90 21.97
CA GLU A 100 18.27 8.19 23.38
C GLU A 100 19.66 8.84 23.50
N GLY A 101 19.71 10.16 23.36
CA GLY A 101 20.97 10.91 23.51
C GLY A 101 20.86 12.43 23.39
N GLY A 102 19.67 12.99 23.27
CA GLY A 102 19.46 14.44 23.18
C GLY A 102 18.64 14.96 24.35
N SER A 103 19.33 15.40 25.41
CA SER A 103 18.76 16.23 26.48
C SER A 103 18.09 17.48 25.89
N GLY A 104 16.84 17.73 26.26
CA GLY A 104 16.22 19.04 26.09
C GLY A 104 14.75 18.98 25.70
N THR A 105 13.91 19.54 26.56
CA THR A 105 12.52 19.96 26.34
C THR A 105 11.46 18.87 26.21
N ARG A 106 10.79 18.61 27.36
CA ARG A 106 9.36 18.31 27.56
C ARG A 106 8.59 17.94 26.28
N ILE A 107 8.83 16.73 25.77
CA ILE A 107 8.02 16.14 24.71
C ILE A 107 6.74 15.62 25.38
N GLU A 108 5.61 16.22 25.01
CA GLU A 108 4.28 15.72 25.33
C GLU A 108 4.19 14.24 24.93
N LYS A 109 3.94 13.40 25.94
CA LYS A 109 3.95 11.92 25.88
C LYS A 109 2.82 11.30 25.02
N ASN A 110 2.28 12.02 24.01
CA ASN A 110 1.12 11.56 23.25
C ASN A 110 1.21 11.62 21.71
N GLU A 111 2.30 12.11 21.09
CA GLU A 111 2.31 12.36 19.64
C GLU A 111 3.43 11.71 18.81
N THR A 112 4.30 10.89 19.40
CA THR A 112 5.39 10.22 18.64
C THR A 112 5.16 8.72 18.46
N ARG A 113 3.91 8.29 18.25
CA ARG A 113 3.70 7.10 17.40
C ARG A 113 4.23 7.48 16.02
N ARG A 114 5.45 7.07 15.70
CA ARG A 114 6.03 7.28 14.38
C ARG A 114 5.07 6.66 13.38
N PHE A 115 4.43 7.51 12.61
CA PHE A 115 3.53 7.04 11.56
C PHE A 115 4.36 6.23 10.57
N ALA A 116 3.97 4.96 10.41
CA ALA A 116 4.59 4.04 9.49
C ALA A 116 3.51 3.34 8.67
N PHE A 117 3.84 3.03 7.43
CA PHE A 117 2.98 2.31 6.51
C PHE A 117 3.67 1.07 6.00
N HIS A 118 2.88 0.04 5.79
CA HIS A 118 3.29 -1.18 5.16
C HIS A 118 2.71 -1.22 3.74
N LEU A 119 3.60 -1.32 2.74
CA LEU A 119 3.28 -1.47 1.34
C LEU A 119 3.63 -2.89 0.93
N LYS A 120 2.62 -3.72 0.69
CA LYS A 120 2.79 -5.11 0.28
C LYS A 120 2.61 -5.23 -1.23
N PHE A 121 3.71 -5.46 -1.94
CA PHE A 121 3.71 -5.66 -3.40
C PHE A 121 3.41 -7.12 -3.75
N GLN A 122 2.69 -7.33 -4.85
CA GLN A 122 2.33 -8.65 -5.37
C GLN A 122 2.46 -8.69 -6.89
N LYS A 123 2.80 -9.85 -7.45
CA LYS A 123 3.17 -10.01 -8.87
C LYS A 123 2.00 -10.02 -9.86
N ASP A 124 0.90 -10.70 -9.53
CA ASP A 124 -0.10 -11.12 -10.52
C ASP A 124 -1.40 -10.30 -10.45
N MET A 125 -1.28 -8.99 -10.26
CA MET A 125 -2.46 -8.12 -10.28
C MET A 125 -2.73 -7.58 -11.68
N PRO A 126 -3.96 -7.69 -12.22
CA PRO A 126 -4.30 -7.14 -13.52
C PRO A 126 -4.18 -5.62 -13.50
N LEU A 127 -3.10 -5.11 -14.10
CA LEU A 127 -2.87 -3.68 -14.29
C LEU A 127 -3.58 -3.21 -15.56
N SER A 128 -4.91 -3.31 -15.63
CA SER A 128 -5.67 -2.59 -16.66
C SER A 128 -5.79 -1.12 -16.23
N MET A 129 -4.75 -0.33 -16.49
CA MET A 129 -4.72 1.08 -16.13
C MET A 129 -5.52 1.93 -17.13
N ARG A 130 -6.84 1.93 -16.98
CA ARG A 130 -7.71 2.95 -17.58
C ARG A 130 -7.54 4.27 -16.84
N GLU A 131 -7.84 5.38 -17.50
CA GLU A 131 -7.87 6.68 -16.82
C GLU A 131 -8.85 6.64 -15.63
N PRO A 132 -8.48 7.19 -14.47
CA PRO A 132 -9.37 7.20 -13.32
C PRO A 132 -10.66 7.97 -13.61
N LYS A 133 -11.81 7.34 -13.32
CA LYS A 133 -13.15 7.96 -13.49
C LYS A 133 -13.32 9.21 -12.63
N LYS A 134 -12.61 9.26 -11.50
CA LYS A 134 -12.61 10.40 -10.58
C LYS A 134 -11.27 10.52 -9.86
N ILE A 135 -10.82 11.77 -9.72
CA ILE A 135 -9.54 12.12 -9.10
C ILE A 135 -9.82 13.02 -7.89
N PHE A 136 -9.38 12.59 -6.71
CA PHE A 136 -9.40 13.38 -5.48
C PHE A 136 -8.06 14.08 -5.28
N GLN A 137 -8.09 15.39 -5.01
CA GLN A 137 -6.88 16.16 -4.76
C GLN A 137 -6.70 16.45 -3.27
N VAL A 138 -5.48 16.23 -2.76
CA VAL A 138 -5.10 16.63 -1.41
C VAL A 138 -4.83 18.14 -1.40
N GLY A 139 -5.78 18.90 -0.84
CA GLY A 139 -5.73 20.36 -0.82
C GLY A 139 -4.50 20.96 -0.11
N GLN A 140 -4.14 22.20 -0.44
CA GLN A 140 -2.94 22.84 0.10
C GLN A 140 -2.97 23.13 1.61
N ARG A 141 -4.16 23.22 2.22
CA ARG A 141 -4.36 23.47 3.66
C ARG A 141 -4.57 22.18 4.48
N SER A 142 -4.32 21.01 3.90
CA SER A 142 -4.76 19.70 4.41
C SER A 142 -3.98 19.14 5.61
N ASN A 143 -3.30 19.97 6.42
CA ASN A 143 -2.38 19.51 7.47
C ASN A 143 -2.98 18.56 8.52
N ALA A 144 -4.31 18.37 8.57
CA ALA A 144 -4.96 17.49 9.55
C ALA A 144 -6.22 16.75 9.07
N LYS A 145 -6.69 16.93 7.83
CA LYS A 145 -8.01 16.40 7.40
C LYS A 145 -7.88 15.26 6.39
N PHE A 146 -7.30 14.13 6.81
CA PHE A 146 -7.27 12.93 5.97
C PHE A 146 -8.61 12.15 6.03
N LEU A 147 -9.32 12.20 7.16
CA LEU A 147 -10.58 11.46 7.34
C LEU A 147 -11.63 11.79 6.28
N PRO A 148 -11.95 13.06 5.94
CA PRO A 148 -12.92 13.35 4.88
C PRO A 148 -12.53 12.75 3.53
N LEU A 149 -11.23 12.76 3.20
CA LEU A 149 -10.72 12.13 1.98
C LEU A 149 -10.86 10.61 2.03
N ALA A 150 -10.49 9.98 3.15
CA ALA A 150 -10.68 8.55 3.36
C ALA A 150 -12.15 8.15 3.17
N LYS A 151 -13.08 8.91 3.77
CA LYS A 151 -14.52 8.68 3.65
C LYS A 151 -14.98 8.78 2.20
N ALA A 152 -14.52 9.79 1.47
CA ALA A 152 -14.87 9.97 0.06
C ALA A 152 -14.33 8.81 -0.81
N ILE A 153 -13.08 8.40 -0.60
CA ILE A 153 -12.47 7.24 -1.26
C ILE A 153 -13.30 5.97 -1.00
N ALA A 154 -13.57 5.69 0.28
CA ALA A 154 -14.35 4.54 0.72
C ALA A 154 -15.74 4.48 0.07
N THR A 155 -16.45 5.61 0.06
CA THR A 155 -17.79 5.71 -0.52
C THR A 155 -17.77 5.45 -2.03
N GLU A 156 -16.83 6.03 -2.77
CA GLU A 156 -16.78 5.82 -4.22
C GLU A 156 -16.32 4.40 -4.59
N LEU A 157 -15.30 3.86 -3.91
CA LEU A 157 -14.77 2.51 -4.19
C LEU A 157 -15.82 1.42 -4.03
N ARG A 158 -16.75 1.61 -3.08
CA ARG A 158 -17.87 0.69 -2.85
C ARG A 158 -18.73 0.52 -4.10
N TRP A 159 -19.00 1.58 -4.84
CA TRP A 159 -19.99 1.58 -5.94
C TRP A 159 -19.37 1.58 -7.34
N LEU A 160 -18.04 1.63 -7.42
CA LEU A 160 -17.34 1.72 -8.70
C LEU A 160 -17.55 0.44 -9.52
N PRO A 161 -17.85 0.52 -10.83
CA PRO A 161 -17.90 -0.66 -11.69
C PRO A 161 -16.56 -1.42 -11.72
N SER A 162 -16.62 -2.72 -12.00
CA SER A 162 -15.40 -3.52 -12.18
C SER A 162 -14.64 -3.05 -13.42
N GLY A 163 -13.32 -2.91 -13.30
CA GLY A 163 -12.45 -2.42 -14.38
C GLY A 163 -12.32 -0.89 -14.46
N ASP A 164 -13.12 -0.14 -13.70
CA ASP A 164 -12.92 1.29 -13.49
C ASP A 164 -11.92 1.54 -12.34
N SER A 165 -11.35 2.74 -12.29
CA SER A 165 -10.41 3.13 -11.23
C SER A 165 -10.72 4.52 -10.67
N LEU A 166 -10.27 4.76 -9.44
CA LEU A 166 -10.25 6.07 -8.80
C LEU A 166 -8.81 6.50 -8.58
N ALA A 167 -8.58 7.79 -8.39
CA ALA A 167 -7.26 8.27 -8.00
C ALA A 167 -7.35 9.26 -6.86
N ALA A 168 -6.36 9.24 -5.99
CA ALA A 168 -6.10 10.31 -5.05
C ALA A 168 -4.68 10.83 -5.29
N GLU A 169 -4.52 12.13 -5.46
CA GLU A 169 -3.25 12.72 -5.83
C GLU A 169 -2.90 13.94 -4.99
N ASN A 170 -1.60 14.22 -4.89
CA ASN A 170 -1.09 15.47 -4.36
C ASN A 170 -0.12 16.11 -5.36
N LEU A 171 -0.13 17.44 -5.40
CA LEU A 171 0.85 18.21 -6.15
C LEU A 171 2.17 18.28 -5.37
N LEU A 172 3.27 17.93 -6.04
CA LEU A 172 4.64 18.00 -5.53
C LEU A 172 5.24 19.39 -5.76
N LEU A 173 4.49 20.43 -5.42
CA LEU A 173 4.88 21.84 -5.57
C LEU A 173 5.17 22.51 -4.21
N GLY A 174 6.16 23.40 -4.19
CA GLY A 174 6.51 24.23 -3.03
C GLY A 174 7.52 23.56 -2.09
N LYS A 175 7.57 24.04 -0.83
CA LYS A 175 8.56 23.59 0.16
C LYS A 175 8.43 22.08 0.44
N ALA A 176 9.57 21.38 0.51
CA ALA A 176 9.62 19.92 0.73
C ALA A 176 8.83 19.45 1.96
N LYS A 177 8.89 20.16 3.09
CA LYS A 177 8.11 19.81 4.29
C LYS A 177 6.60 19.82 4.04
N ASN A 178 6.11 20.70 3.17
CA ASN A 178 4.69 20.77 2.82
C ASN A 178 4.31 19.63 1.87
N THR A 179 5.16 19.30 0.90
CA THR A 179 4.91 18.14 0.01
C THR A 179 4.89 16.84 0.81
N TRP A 180 5.83 16.63 1.74
CA TRP A 180 5.83 15.46 2.62
C TRP A 180 4.58 15.36 3.48
N THR A 181 4.08 16.49 3.98
CA THR A 181 2.87 16.51 4.82
C THR A 181 1.62 16.20 4.01
N ARG A 182 1.52 16.66 2.76
CA ARG A 182 0.43 16.29 1.85
C ARG A 182 0.52 14.82 1.41
N THR A 183 1.71 14.31 1.11
CA THR A 183 1.90 12.88 0.82
C THR A 183 1.56 12.00 2.01
N PHE A 184 1.89 12.44 3.23
CA PHE A 184 1.48 11.76 4.44
C PHE A 184 -0.04 11.74 4.64
N ALA A 185 -0.73 12.87 4.39
CA ALA A 185 -2.19 12.92 4.46
C ALA A 185 -2.85 12.03 3.38
N LEU A 186 -2.28 11.98 2.17
CA LEU A 186 -2.70 11.06 1.10
C LEU A 186 -2.56 9.61 1.55
N ALA A 187 -1.39 9.23 2.08
CA ALA A 187 -1.11 7.88 2.54
C ALA A 187 -2.07 7.44 3.66
N ASN A 188 -2.29 8.31 4.67
CA ASN A 188 -3.24 8.05 5.74
C ASN A 188 -4.66 7.85 5.22
N ALA A 189 -5.11 8.66 4.26
CA ALA A 189 -6.47 8.56 3.75
C ALA A 189 -6.72 7.20 3.06
N VAL A 190 -5.76 6.75 2.26
CA VAL A 190 -5.84 5.46 1.57
C VAL A 190 -5.67 4.30 2.55
N ALA A 191 -4.71 4.36 3.47
CA ALA A 191 -4.54 3.34 4.50
C ALA A 191 -5.79 3.22 5.39
N GLN A 192 -6.41 4.34 5.77
CA GLN A 192 -7.67 4.33 6.54
C GLN A 192 -8.83 3.70 5.75
N ALA A 193 -8.91 3.96 4.45
CA ALA A 193 -9.92 3.32 3.60
C ALA A 193 -9.69 1.80 3.51
N TYR A 194 -8.43 1.35 3.46
CA TYR A 194 -8.06 -0.06 3.54
C TYR A 194 -8.40 -0.67 4.91
N GLU A 195 -8.17 0.04 6.02
CA GLU A 195 -8.57 -0.45 7.34
C GLU A 195 -10.09 -0.67 7.45
N TRP A 196 -10.92 0.15 6.79
CA TRP A 196 -12.36 -0.07 6.74
C TRP A 196 -12.80 -1.24 5.86
N GLN A 197 -11.95 -1.71 4.95
CA GLN A 197 -12.16 -3.00 4.28
C GLN A 197 -12.01 -4.15 5.28
N LEU A 198 -11.00 -4.11 6.14
CA LEU A 198 -10.72 -5.17 7.12
C LEU A 198 -11.70 -5.13 8.31
N ASN A 199 -12.01 -3.93 8.78
CA ASN A 199 -12.86 -3.66 9.93
C ASN A 199 -13.97 -2.67 9.55
N PRO A 200 -15.03 -3.15 8.87
CA PRO A 200 -16.12 -2.30 8.38
C PRO A 200 -16.98 -1.81 9.56
N THR A 201 -16.57 -0.72 10.19
CA THR A 201 -17.31 -0.10 11.31
C THR A 201 -18.39 0.84 10.79
N GLN A 202 -17.99 1.90 10.08
CA GLN A 202 -18.89 2.93 9.55
C GLN A 202 -18.97 2.93 8.02
N GLN A 203 -17.99 2.33 7.34
CA GLN A 203 -17.89 2.29 5.89
C GLN A 203 -17.56 0.88 5.43
N CYS A 204 -18.37 0.35 4.51
CA CYS A 204 -18.01 -0.85 3.78
C CYS A 204 -17.20 -0.41 2.55
N VAL A 205 -15.93 -0.81 2.51
CA VAL A 205 -15.05 -0.59 1.37
C VAL A 205 -14.81 -1.95 0.73
N ARG A 206 -15.02 -2.04 -0.59
CA ARG A 206 -14.70 -3.24 -1.35
C ARG A 206 -13.18 -3.41 -1.40
N PRO A 207 -12.64 -4.65 -1.44
CA PRO A 207 -11.22 -4.86 -1.62
C PRO A 207 -10.64 -4.05 -2.78
N PHE A 208 -9.46 -3.49 -2.59
CA PHE A 208 -8.80 -2.69 -3.61
C PHE A 208 -7.27 -2.71 -3.48
N TYR A 209 -6.62 -2.40 -4.59
CA TYR A 209 -5.17 -2.29 -4.71
C TYR A 209 -4.78 -0.88 -5.09
N CYS A 210 -3.54 -0.51 -4.79
CA CYS A 210 -2.97 0.78 -5.10
C CYS A 210 -1.89 0.64 -6.18
N VAL A 211 -1.83 1.59 -7.09
CA VAL A 211 -0.69 1.80 -7.98
C VAL A 211 -0.23 3.23 -7.82
N ALA A 212 1.05 3.43 -7.51
CA ALA A 212 1.63 4.75 -7.46
C ALA A 212 2.04 5.22 -8.87
N GLN A 213 1.87 6.50 -9.15
CA GLN A 213 2.23 7.14 -10.40
C GLN A 213 2.79 8.54 -10.14
N LEU A 214 3.80 8.93 -10.92
CA LEU A 214 4.26 10.31 -11.03
C LEU A 214 3.77 10.88 -12.36
N ARG A 215 2.91 11.90 -12.28
CA ARG A 215 2.33 12.55 -13.46
C ARG A 215 2.87 13.96 -13.60
N LYS A 216 3.18 14.39 -14.82
CA LYS A 216 3.34 15.81 -15.14
C LYS A 216 1.97 16.48 -15.14
N VAL A 217 1.88 17.69 -14.58
CA VAL A 217 0.64 18.47 -14.58
C VAL A 217 0.84 19.66 -15.51
N GLU A 218 0.33 19.53 -16.72
CA GLU A 218 0.52 20.50 -17.81
C GLU A 218 -0.51 21.64 -17.76
N ASP A 219 -1.68 21.37 -17.19
CA ASP A 219 -2.82 22.31 -17.17
C ASP A 219 -2.70 23.43 -16.12
N LEU A 220 -1.66 23.40 -15.28
CA LEU A 220 -1.48 24.42 -14.25
C LEU A 220 -0.77 25.64 -14.81
N GLN A 221 -1.44 26.79 -14.73
CA GLN A 221 -0.82 28.07 -15.07
C GLN A 221 0.31 28.39 -14.09
N PRO A 222 1.51 28.72 -14.59
CA PRO A 222 2.60 29.13 -13.72
C PRO A 222 2.27 30.49 -13.07
N PRO A 223 2.73 30.74 -11.83
CA PRO A 223 2.64 32.06 -11.20
C PRO A 223 3.46 33.09 -12.00
N GLU A 224 3.21 34.39 -11.76
CA GLU A 224 4.07 35.46 -12.29
C GLU A 224 5.53 35.19 -11.92
N GLY A 225 6.39 35.02 -12.93
CA GLY A 225 7.77 34.56 -12.78
C GLY A 225 8.06 33.13 -13.26
N GLY A 226 7.02 32.39 -13.68
CA GLY A 226 7.18 31.08 -14.31
C GLY A 226 7.51 29.94 -13.33
N TRP A 227 7.33 28.71 -13.79
CA TRP A 227 8.02 27.56 -13.21
C TRP A 227 9.19 27.19 -14.10
N THR A 228 10.34 26.88 -13.51
CA THR A 228 11.51 26.40 -14.26
C THR A 228 11.32 24.98 -14.81
N THR A 229 10.37 24.22 -14.24
CA THR A 229 10.05 22.84 -14.63
C THR A 229 8.55 22.58 -14.51
N VAL A 230 8.02 21.72 -15.38
CA VAL A 230 6.62 21.25 -15.29
C VAL A 230 6.40 20.58 -13.93
N PRO A 231 5.37 20.97 -13.15
CA PRO A 231 5.12 20.40 -11.84
C PRO A 231 4.73 18.94 -11.95
N LEU A 232 5.05 18.18 -10.90
CA LEU A 232 4.68 16.77 -10.78
C LEU A 232 3.55 16.59 -9.76
N ALA A 233 2.70 15.58 -9.99
CA ALA A 233 1.77 15.06 -9.02
C ALA A 233 2.12 13.62 -8.66
N LEU A 234 2.10 13.30 -7.37
CA LEU A 234 2.10 11.92 -6.89
C LEU A 234 0.65 11.45 -6.82
N ARG A 235 0.32 10.45 -7.61
CA ARG A 235 -1.02 9.87 -7.71
C ARG A 235 -1.01 8.43 -7.20
N LEU A 236 -1.97 8.10 -6.36
CA LEU A 236 -2.32 6.73 -5.99
C LEU A 236 -3.60 6.37 -6.72
N VAL A 237 -3.49 5.48 -7.71
CA VAL A 237 -4.62 4.89 -8.42
C VAL A 237 -5.13 3.72 -7.59
N LEU A 238 -6.43 3.70 -7.33
CA LEU A 238 -7.13 2.72 -6.52
C LEU A 238 -7.96 1.83 -7.45
N LEU A 239 -7.63 0.54 -7.45
CA LEU A 239 -8.21 -0.48 -8.32
C LEU A 239 -9.05 -1.43 -7.47
N PRO A 240 -10.40 -1.29 -7.47
CA PRO A 240 -11.23 -2.18 -6.70
C PRO A 240 -11.31 -3.57 -7.34
N GLU A 241 -11.45 -4.58 -6.49
CA GLU A 241 -11.57 -5.99 -6.86
C GLU A 241 -13.02 -6.48 -6.69
N GLY A 242 -13.47 -7.35 -7.58
CA GLY A 242 -14.81 -7.93 -7.55
C GLY A 242 -15.91 -6.99 -8.05
N GLU A 243 -17.15 -7.46 -8.04
CA GLU A 243 -18.32 -6.70 -8.48
C GLU A 243 -18.82 -5.73 -7.40
N PRO A 244 -19.38 -4.58 -7.78
CA PRO A 244 -19.99 -3.69 -6.81
C PRO A 244 -21.23 -4.36 -6.20
N PRO A 245 -21.55 -4.10 -4.92
CA PRO A 245 -22.78 -4.57 -4.33
C PRO A 245 -23.99 -3.94 -5.05
N PRO A 246 -25.15 -4.61 -5.08
CA PRO A 246 -26.35 -4.05 -5.66
C PRO A 246 -26.69 -2.72 -4.98
N ARG A 247 -27.02 -1.70 -5.79
CA ARG A 247 -27.43 -0.40 -5.25
C ARG A 247 -28.80 -0.52 -4.56
N PRO A 248 -29.02 0.18 -3.44
CA PRO A 248 -30.27 0.12 -2.71
C PRO A 248 -31.48 0.68 -3.49
N ASP A 249 -31.23 1.44 -4.56
CA ASP A 249 -32.26 1.99 -5.45
C ASP A 249 -32.70 1.01 -6.56
N GLY A 250 -32.13 -0.20 -6.60
CA GLY A 250 -32.47 -1.21 -7.61
C GLY A 250 -31.94 -0.89 -9.01
N SER A 251 -31.14 0.18 -9.17
CA SER A 251 -30.45 0.44 -10.42
C SER A 251 -29.46 -0.70 -10.67
N PRO A 252 -29.45 -1.33 -11.85
CA PRO A 252 -28.34 -2.21 -12.22
C PRO A 252 -27.05 -1.39 -12.09
N GLY A 253 -26.09 -1.88 -11.31
CA GLY A 253 -24.73 -1.33 -11.36
C GLY A 253 -24.33 -1.32 -12.83
N GLU A 254 -24.08 -0.11 -13.37
CA GLU A 254 -23.96 0.20 -14.80
C GLU A 254 -23.67 -1.03 -15.67
N LYS A 255 -24.63 -1.39 -16.54
CA LYS A 255 -24.47 -2.46 -17.54
C LYS A 255 -23.10 -2.34 -18.17
N THR A 256 -22.31 -3.41 -18.09
CA THR A 256 -20.99 -3.46 -18.70
C THR A 256 -21.11 -3.20 -20.21
N CYS A 257 -20.09 -2.58 -20.81
CA CYS A 257 -19.98 -2.34 -22.27
C CYS A 257 -19.93 -3.64 -23.11
N SER A 258 -20.26 -4.80 -22.54
CA SER A 258 -20.29 -6.11 -23.20
C SER A 258 -21.63 -6.42 -23.88
N ASP A 259 -22.64 -5.53 -23.71
CA ASP A 259 -23.99 -5.69 -24.28
C ASP A 259 -24.20 -4.88 -25.59
N TRP A 260 -23.15 -4.60 -26.36
CA TRP A 260 -23.23 -4.00 -27.71
C TRP A 260 -22.46 -4.83 -28.74
#